data_AF-A0A7X7TR09-F1
#
_entry.id   AF-A0A7X7TR09-F1
#
_cell.length_a   1.000
_cell.length_b   1.000
_cell.length_c   1.000
_cell.angle_alpha   90.00
_cell.angle_beta   90.00
_cell.angle_gamma   90.00
#
_symmetry.space_group_name_H-M   'P 1'
#
loop_
_entity.id
_entity.type
_entity.pdbx_description
1 polymer ?
#
loop_
_entity_poly.entity_id
_entity_poly.type
_entity_poly.pdbx_seq_one_letter_code
_entity_poly.pdbx_strand_id
1 'polypeptide(L)' 'MEERVLIMHNFEKGEISKLLKVIRETFPDKEFIFASTTPTNLEWRVQDLIGELKKEHEEFKKMKEQSQENK' A
#
# COMPACT_ATOMS: atom_id res chain seq x y z
N MET A 1 -6.22 8.48 -12.32
CA MET A 1 -4.85 7.96 -12.51
C MET A 1 -4.86 6.51 -12.09
N GLU A 2 -4.20 5.61 -12.82
CA GLU A 2 -4.09 4.21 -12.40
C GLU A 2 -3.10 4.12 -11.23
N GLU A 3 -3.60 3.79 -10.05
CA GLU A 3 -2.78 3.56 -8.86
C GLU A 3 -1.88 2.34 -9.06
N ARG A 4 -0.64 2.43 -8.59
CA ARG A 4 0.32 1.32 -8.65
C ARG A 4 0.23 0.53 -7.35
N VAL A 5 -0.12 -0.74 -7.45
CA VAL A 5 -0.31 -1.61 -6.28
C VAL A 5 0.79 -2.66 -6.25
N LEU A 6 1.43 -2.82 -5.10
CA LEU A 6 2.37 -3.90 -4.82
C LEU A 6 1.82 -4.77 -3.70
N ILE A 7 1.61 -6.05 -4.02
CA ILE A 7 1.12 -7.06 -3.09
C ILE A 7 2.27 -8.03 -2.81
N MET A 8 2.62 -8.18 -1.53
CA MET A 8 3.71 -9.02 -1.06
C MET A 8 3.14 -10.19 -0.23
N HIS A 9 3.55 -11.43 -0.52
CA HIS A 9 3.11 -12.59 0.23
C HIS A 9 4.29 -13.29 0.89
N ASN A 10 4.13 -13.66 2.18
CA ASN A 10 5.12 -14.43 2.93
C ASN A 10 6.50 -13.74 3.05
N PHE A 11 6.50 -12.41 3.16
CA PHE A 11 7.71 -11.63 3.45
C PHE A 11 7.79 -11.30 4.93
N GLU A 12 9.00 -11.38 5.48
CA GLU A 12 9.26 -10.89 6.82
C GLU A 12 9.36 -9.36 6.85
N LYS A 13 9.10 -8.76 8.01
CA LYS A 13 9.15 -7.30 8.21
C LYS A 13 10.48 -6.68 7.76
N GLY A 14 11.59 -7.38 7.99
CA GLY A 14 12.92 -6.93 7.56
C GLY A 14 13.07 -6.88 6.03
N GLU A 15 12.46 -7.84 5.33
CA GLU A 15 12.50 -7.92 3.87
C GLU A 15 11.57 -6.89 3.23
N ILE A 16 10.36 -6.72 3.78
CA ILE A 16 9.42 -5.67 3.37
C ILE A 16 10.11 -4.30 3.47
N SER A 17 10.77 -4.01 4.58
CA SER A 17 11.45 -2.73 4.79
C SER A 17 12.54 -2.46 3.74
N LYS A 18 13.30 -3.50 3.37
CA LYS A 18 14.33 -3.40 2.31
C LYS A 18 13.70 -3.14 0.95
N LEU A 19 12.62 -3.85 0.61
CA LEU A 19 11.91 -3.67 -0.66
C LEU A 19 11.32 -2.25 -0.77
N LEU A 20 10.63 -1.79 0.27
CA LEU A 20 10.06 -0.44 0.31
C LEU A 20 11.12 0.63 0.05
N LYS A 21 12.31 0.47 0.62
CA LYS A 21 13.44 1.38 0.39
C LYS A 21 13.85 1.39 -1.09
N VAL A 22 14.11 0.22 -1.67
CA VAL A 22 14.54 0.09 -3.09
C VAL A 22 13.50 0.68 -4.04
N ILE A 23 12.21 0.41 -3.81
CA ILE A 23 11.13 0.88 -4.68
C ILE A 23 11.02 2.41 -4.64
N ARG A 24 11.08 3.00 -3.44
CA ARG A 24 11.05 4.47 -3.28
C ARG A 24 12.27 5.15 -3.89
N GLU A 25 13.45 4.55 -3.78
CA GLU A 25 14.67 5.06 -4.42
C GLU A 25 14.62 4.95 -5.94
N THR A 26 14.06 3.87 -6.47
CA THR A 26 13.96 3.61 -7.92
C THR A 26 12.88 4.48 -8.58
N PHE A 27 11.79 4.75 -7.87
CA PHE A 27 10.62 5.46 -8.38
C PHE A 27 10.20 6.61 -7.46
N PRO A 28 11.01 7.67 -7.33
CA PRO A 28 10.80 8.74 -6.36
C PRO A 28 9.49 9.55 -6.58
N ASP A 29 9.07 9.70 -7.84
CA ASP A 29 7.89 10.49 -8.20
C ASP A 29 6.60 9.65 -8.33
N LYS A 30 6.63 8.39 -7.88
CA LYS A 30 5.51 7.46 -8.03
C LYS A 30 4.93 7.11 -6.67
N GLU A 31 3.62 7.27 -6.56
CA GLU A 31 2.84 6.80 -5.42
C GLU A 31 2.48 5.33 -5.61
N PHE A 32 2.69 4.53 -4.57
CA PHE A 32 2.39 3.10 -4.57
C PHE A 32 1.56 2.76 -3.34
N ILE A 33 0.58 1.87 -3.54
CA ILE A 33 -0.15 1.21 -2.47
C ILE A 33 0.59 -0.10 -2.17
N PHE A 34 1.05 -0.25 -0.94
CA PHE A 34 1.75 -1.45 -0.50
C PHE A 34 0.84 -2.28 0.39
N ALA A 35 0.75 -3.56 0.08
CA ALA A 35 -0.03 -4.51 0.85
C ALA A 35 0.76 -5.79 1.07
N SER A 36 0.56 -6.40 2.23
CA SER A 36 0.94 -7.79 2.45
C SER A 36 -0.31 -8.65 2.51
N THR A 37 -0.31 -9.82 1.85
CA THR A 37 -1.41 -10.75 2.01
C THR A 37 -1.35 -11.42 3.38
N THR A 38 -2.52 -11.62 3.96
CA THR A 38 -2.76 -12.36 5.19
C THR A 38 -3.59 -13.60 4.85
N PRO A 39 -3.66 -14.62 5.72
CA PRO A 39 -4.50 -15.79 5.48
C PRO A 39 -5.98 -15.41 5.17
N THR A 40 -6.44 -14.29 5.73
CA THR A 40 -7.81 -13.78 5.54
C THR A 40 -8.08 -13.29 4.12
N ASN A 41 -7.09 -12.70 3.45
CA ASN A 41 -7.27 -12.11 2.12
C ASN A 41 -6.59 -12.90 1.00
N LEU A 42 -5.93 -14.04 1.32
CA LEU A 42 -5.23 -14.87 0.34
C LEU A 42 -6.18 -15.55 -0.66
N GLU A 43 -7.37 -15.92 -0.20
CA GLU A 43 -8.41 -16.57 -1.01
C GLU A 43 -9.28 -15.55 -1.79
N TRP A 44 -9.02 -14.26 -1.61
CA TRP A 44 -9.79 -13.23 -2.30
C TRP A 44 -9.35 -13.14 -3.75
N ARG A 45 -10.27 -12.78 -4.65
CA ARG A 45 -9.86 -12.43 -6.00
C ARG A 45 -8.99 -11.18 -5.92
N VAL A 46 -7.90 -11.18 -6.69
CA VAL A 46 -6.95 -10.05 -6.75
C VAL A 46 -7.67 -8.71 -6.99
N GLN A 47 -8.74 -8.70 -7.80
CA GLN A 47 -9.56 -7.51 -8.03
C GLN A 47 -10.24 -6.96 -6.77
N ASP A 48 -10.74 -7.83 -5.88
CA ASP A 48 -11.46 -7.44 -4.67
C ASP A 48 -10.46 -6.92 -3.63
N LEU A 49 -9.32 -7.59 -3.52
CA LEU A 49 -8.19 -7.15 -2.69
C LEU A 49 -7.68 -5.78 -3.13
N ILE A 50 -7.45 -5.56 -4.43
CA ILE A 50 -7.05 -4.26 -4.95
C ILE A 50 -8.10 -3.22 -4.58
N GLY A 51 -9.39 -3.49 -4.80
CA GLY A 51 -10.48 -2.57 -4.49
C GLY A 51 -10.49 -2.08 -3.04
N GLU A 52 -10.31 -2.98 -2.06
CA GLU A 52 -10.22 -2.60 -0.66
C GLU A 52 -8.96 -1.79 -0.34
N LEU A 53 -7.81 -2.17 -0.89
CA LEU A 53 -6.55 -1.45 -0.68
C LEU A 53 -6.61 -0.01 -1.20
N LYS A 54 -7.34 0.24 -2.29
CA LYS A 54 -7.58 1.60 -2.79
C LYS A 54 -8.37 2.45 -1.79
N LYS A 55 -9.46 1.89 -1.25
CA LYS A 55 -10.30 2.56 -0.26
C LYS A 55 -9.51 2.91 0.99
N GLU A 56 -8.77 1.94 1.54
CA GLU A 56 -7.92 2.17 2.71
C GLU A 56 -6.90 3.27 2.44
N HIS A 57 -6.23 3.24 1.27
CA HIS A 57 -5.24 4.26 0.90
C HIS A 57 -5.84 5.66 0.81
N GLU A 58 -7.03 5.80 0.22
CA GLU A 58 -7.75 7.08 0.16
C GLU A 58 -8.15 7.60 1.54
N GLU A 59 -8.64 6.73 2.42
CA GLU A 59 -8.98 7.09 3.81
C GLU A 59 -7.74 7.54 4.58
N PHE A 60 -6.64 6.81 4.48
CA PHE A 60 -5.36 7.20 5.10
C PHE A 60 -4.85 8.55 4.59
N LYS A 61 -5.05 8.84 3.30
CA LYS A 61 -4.66 10.13 2.71
C LYS A 61 -5.51 11.27 3.26
N LYS A 62 -6.83 11.12 3.29
CA LYS A 62 -7.76 12.11 3.87
C LYS A 62 -7.48 12.40 5.34
N MET A 63 -7.20 11.37 6.14
CA MET A 63 -6.85 11.54 7.55
C MET A 63 -5.54 12.31 7.75
N LYS A 64 -4.53 12.07 6.90
CA LYS A 64 -3.25 12.81 6.96
C LYS A 64 -3.43 14.29 6.63
N GLU A 65 -4.27 14.61 5.65
CA GLU A 65 -4.56 16.00 5.25
C GLU A 65 -5.30 16.75 6.38
N GLN A 66 -6.34 16.14 6.97
CA GLN A 66 -7.09 16.73 8.09
C GLN A 66 -6.27 16.93 9.37
N SER A 67 -5.26 16.08 9.60
CA SER A 67 -4.37 16.19 10.76
C SER A 67 -3.34 17.33 10.63
N GLN A 68 -3.11 17.83 9.42
CA GLN A 68 -2.19 18.94 9.15
C GLN A 68 -2.89 20.31 9.20
N GLU A 69 -4.19 20.38 8.95
CA GLU A 69 -4.98 21.64 9.03
C GLU A 69 -5.31 22.06 10.47
N ASN A 70 -5.21 21.16 11.45
CA ASN A 70 -5.49 21.42 12.87
C ASN A 70 -4.23 21.73 13.73
N LYS A 71 -3.11 22.12 13.11
CA LYS A 71 -1.90 22.59 13.79
C LYS A 71 -1.58 24.04 13.42
#